data_AF-A0A7R8WWY6-F1
#
_entry.id   AF-A0A7R8WWY6-F1
#
_cell.length_a   1.000
_cell.length_b   1.000
_cell.length_c   1.000
_cell.angle_alpha   90.00
_cell.angle_beta   90.00
_cell.angle_gamma   90.00
#
_symmetry.space_group_name_H-M   'P 1'
#
loop_
_entity.id
_entity.type
_entity.pdbx_description
1 polymer ?
#
loop_
_entity_poly.entity_id
_entity_poly.type
_entity_poly.pdbx_seq_one_letter_code
_entity_poly.pdbx_strand_id
1 'polypeptide(L)'
;MVLMKQATAAAVDGNALSMWRTGNLRLSNEIATVDKWGPLPPYAVLVNKNMSAETRDAVKSALLKMNEQEGWKEKLMRYSVVGFKEITPDIFQEEEEIKEYVQGMGLRDHVYY
;
A
#
# COMPACT_ATOMS: atom_id res chain seq x y z
N MET A 1 -8.32 -9.79 -14.82
CA MET A 1 -9.79 -9.67 -14.93
C MET A 1 -10.20 -8.56 -15.88
N VAL A 2 -9.91 -7.28 -15.59
CA VAL A 2 -10.31 -6.15 -16.45
C VAL A 2 -9.76 -6.26 -17.88
N LEU A 3 -8.44 -6.45 -18.04
CA LEU A 3 -7.82 -6.64 -19.36
C LEU A 3 -8.37 -7.84 -20.16
N MET A 4 -8.82 -8.88 -19.46
CA MET A 4 -9.41 -10.09 -20.07
C MET A 4 -10.91 -9.97 -20.27
N LYS A 5 -11.49 -8.78 -20.05
CA LYS A 5 -12.93 -8.47 -20.16
C LYS A 5 -13.82 -9.34 -19.26
N GLN A 6 -13.27 -9.83 -18.15
CA GLN A 6 -14.01 -10.60 -17.12
C GLN A 6 -14.64 -9.68 -16.06
N ALA A 7 -14.21 -8.42 -16.00
CA ALA A 7 -14.76 -7.38 -15.14
C ALA A 7 -14.68 -6.04 -15.88
N THR A 8 -15.68 -5.18 -15.68
CA THR A 8 -15.71 -3.84 -16.29
C THR A 8 -14.78 -2.86 -15.58
N ALA A 9 -14.67 -2.99 -14.26
CA ALA A 9 -13.80 -2.17 -13.41
C ALA A 9 -13.26 -3.02 -12.24
N ALA A 10 -12.20 -2.53 -11.60
CA ALA A 10 -11.65 -3.13 -10.39
C ALA A 10 -11.00 -2.04 -9.53
N ALA A 11 -11.15 -2.15 -8.21
CA ALA A 11 -10.32 -1.44 -7.26
C ALA A 11 -8.98 -2.18 -7.13
N VAL A 12 -7.87 -1.45 -7.21
CA VAL A 12 -6.52 -1.99 -7.10
C VAL A 12 -5.66 -1.05 -6.29
N ASP A 13 -4.65 -1.61 -5.63
CA ASP A 13 -3.63 -0.83 -4.96
C ASP A 13 -2.84 0.05 -5.95
N GLY A 14 -2.69 1.33 -5.62
CA GLY A 14 -2.05 2.31 -6.50
C GLY A 14 -0.57 2.03 -6.76
N ASN A 15 0.16 1.53 -5.75
CA ASN A 15 1.57 1.18 -5.88
C ASN A 15 1.73 -0.07 -6.74
N ALA A 16 0.88 -1.09 -6.50
CA ALA A 16 0.85 -2.29 -7.32
C ALA A 16 0.53 -1.97 -8.79
N LEU A 17 -0.45 -1.09 -9.05
CA LEU A 17 -0.79 -0.65 -10.40
C LEU A 17 0.36 0.11 -11.07
N SER A 18 1.03 1.01 -10.34
CA SER A 18 2.20 1.76 -10.83
C SER A 18 3.35 0.83 -11.22
N MET A 19 3.67 -0.12 -10.34
CA MET A 19 4.68 -1.16 -10.59
C MET A 19 4.32 -2.01 -11.81
N TRP A 20 3.08 -2.47 -11.90
CA TRP A 20 2.60 -3.26 -13.03
C TRP A 20 2.71 -2.49 -14.35
N ARG A 21 2.33 -1.20 -14.38
CA ARG A 21 2.42 -0.36 -15.60
C ARG A 21 3.85 -0.20 -16.08
N THR A 22 4.80 0.01 -15.17
CA THR A 22 6.23 0.16 -15.50
C THR A 22 6.77 -1.08 -16.20
N GLY A 23 6.33 -2.29 -15.79
CA GLY A 23 6.69 -3.55 -16.44
C GLY A 23 5.88 -3.90 -17.70
N ASN A 24 4.77 -3.21 -17.98
CA ASN A 24 3.81 -3.58 -19.02
C ASN A 24 3.38 -2.39 -19.88
N LEU A 25 4.33 -1.57 -20.34
CA LEU A 25 4.07 -0.32 -21.09
C LEU A 25 3.15 -0.48 -22.31
N ARG A 26 3.16 -1.64 -22.97
CA ARG A 26 2.27 -1.89 -24.13
C ARG A 26 0.82 -2.04 -23.70
N LEU A 27 0.57 -2.64 -22.54
CA LEU A 27 -0.77 -2.91 -22.03
C LEU A 27 -1.27 -1.80 -21.10
N SER A 28 -0.42 -0.86 -20.67
CA SER A 28 -0.82 0.22 -19.77
C SER A 28 -1.87 1.14 -20.37
N ASN A 29 -1.88 1.27 -21.69
CA ASN A 29 -2.85 2.10 -22.43
C ASN A 29 -4.23 1.44 -22.58
N GLU A 30 -4.35 0.14 -22.25
CA GLU A 30 -5.61 -0.62 -22.33
C GLU A 30 -6.46 -0.49 -21.05
N ILE A 31 -5.94 0.20 -20.02
CA ILE A 31 -6.66 0.45 -18.76
C ILE A 31 -6.60 1.94 -18.40
N ALA A 32 -7.76 2.49 -18.06
CA ALA A 32 -7.87 3.85 -17.56
C ALA A 32 -8.10 3.85 -16.04
N THR A 33 -7.55 4.84 -15.35
CA THR A 33 -7.92 5.10 -13.95
C THR A 33 -9.14 6.00 -13.96
N VAL A 34 -10.27 5.47 -13.46
CA VAL A 34 -11.54 6.21 -13.41
C VAL A 34 -11.62 7.12 -12.19
N ASP A 35 -11.15 6.64 -11.04
CA ASP A 35 -11.18 7.39 -9.78
C ASP A 35 -10.00 7.01 -8.87
N LYS A 36 -9.72 7.83 -7.85
CA LYS A 36 -8.67 7.64 -6.84
C LYS A 36 -9.15 8.12 -5.47
N TRP A 37 -8.95 7.28 -4.45
CA TRP A 37 -9.32 7.61 -3.06
C TRP A 37 -8.32 8.52 -2.33
N GLY A 38 -7.29 9.00 -3.02
CA GLY A 38 -6.24 9.82 -2.42
C GLY A 38 -5.13 8.99 -1.74
N PRO A 39 -4.24 9.65 -0.99
CA PRO A 39 -3.15 8.97 -0.29
C PRO A 39 -3.70 8.15 0.88
N LEU A 40 -3.49 6.85 0.85
CA LEU A 40 -3.71 5.99 2.01
C LEU A 40 -2.52 6.09 2.97
N PRO A 41 -2.72 5.83 4.28
CA PRO A 41 -1.65 5.62 5.23
C PRO A 41 -0.56 4.67 4.68
N PRO A 42 0.72 4.93 5.00
CA PRO A 42 1.81 4.09 4.57
C PRO A 42 1.69 2.68 5.16
N TYR A 43 2.11 1.65 4.40
CA TYR A 43 2.11 0.27 4.90
C TYR A 43 2.98 0.15 6.15
N ALA A 44 2.35 -0.28 7.25
CA ALA A 44 3.06 -0.50 8.50
C ALA A 44 3.93 -1.77 8.45
N VAL A 45 5.17 -1.66 8.94
CA VAL A 45 5.99 -2.84 9.26
C VAL A 45 5.65 -3.27 10.69
N LEU A 46 5.01 -4.43 10.81
CA LEU A 46 4.62 -4.98 12.10
C LEU A 46 5.66 -5.99 12.59
N VAL A 47 5.94 -5.97 13.89
CA VAL A 47 6.86 -6.90 14.55
C VAL A 47 6.11 -7.73 15.59
N ASN A 48 6.67 -8.89 15.95
CA ASN A 48 6.10 -9.74 16.98
C ASN A 48 6.13 -9.03 18.34
N LYS A 49 5.00 -9.02 19.06
CA LYS A 49 4.88 -8.41 20.40
C LYS A 49 5.83 -9.00 21.46
N ASN A 50 6.28 -10.23 21.26
CA ASN A 50 7.20 -10.93 22.16
C ASN A 50 8.68 -10.72 21.79
N MET A 51 8.97 -9.95 20.74
CA MET A 51 10.34 -9.59 20.37
C MET A 51 10.98 -8.74 21.48
N SER A 52 12.25 -9.01 21.82
CA SER A 52 12.97 -8.21 22.81
C SER A 52 13.04 -6.75 22.34
N ALA A 53 13.05 -5.81 23.31
CA ALA A 53 13.16 -4.39 23.01
C ALA A 53 14.43 -4.09 22.20
N GLU A 54 15.56 -4.69 22.58
CA GLU A 54 16.83 -4.55 21.86
C GLU A 54 16.73 -4.95 20.39
N THR A 55 16.15 -6.12 20.08
CA THR A 55 16.01 -6.57 18.69
C THR A 55 15.04 -5.69 17.92
N ARG A 56 13.92 -5.29 18.53
CA ARG A 56 12.95 -4.39 17.91
C ARG A 56 13.58 -3.05 17.54
N ASP A 57 14.34 -2.47 18.47
CA ASP A 57 14.94 -1.15 18.30
C ASP A 57 16.08 -1.20 17.28
N ALA A 58 16.82 -2.31 17.21
CA ALA A 58 17.81 -2.59 16.18
C ALA A 58 17.16 -2.70 14.78
N VAL A 59 16.07 -3.47 14.64
CA VAL A 59 15.32 -3.59 13.37
C VAL A 59 14.77 -2.24 12.93
N LYS A 60 14.13 -1.50 13.86
CA LYS A 60 13.61 -0.15 13.59
C LYS A 60 14.72 0.77 13.07
N SER A 61 15.84 0.83 13.78
CA SER A 61 16.99 1.65 13.41
C SER A 61 17.58 1.27 12.05
N ALA A 62 17.65 -0.03 11.75
CA ALA A 62 18.14 -0.52 10.47
C ALA A 62 17.23 -0.12 9.31
N LEU A 63 15.90 -0.25 9.47
CA LEU A 63 14.94 0.15 8.45
C LEU A 63 14.96 1.66 8.19
N LEU A 64 14.99 2.48 9.23
CA LEU A 64 15.00 3.94 9.11
C LEU A 64 16.24 4.48 8.36
N LYS A 65 17.38 3.79 8.47
CA LYS A 65 18.64 4.18 7.80
C LYS A 65 18.89 3.41 6.51
N MET A 66 17.97 2.53 6.10
CA MET A 66 18.23 1.60 4.99
C MET A 66 18.48 2.34 3.67
N ASN A 67 17.80 3.46 3.43
CA ASN A 67 17.99 4.27 2.22
C ASN A 67 19.31 5.07 2.19
N GLU A 68 20.00 5.19 3.33
CA GLU A 68 21.31 5.83 3.46
C GLU A 68 22.47 4.85 3.23
N GLN A 69 22.18 3.54 3.29
CA GLN A 69 23.20 2.50 3.11
C GLN A 69 23.49 2.24 1.61
N GLU A 70 24.77 2.07 1.30
CA GLU A 70 25.23 1.76 -0.05
C GLU A 70 24.58 0.47 -0.58
N GLY A 71 24.14 0.51 -1.84
CA GLY A 71 23.45 -0.61 -2.51
C GLY A 71 21.99 -0.85 -2.08
N TRP A 72 21.54 -0.33 -0.93
CA TRP A 72 20.14 -0.48 -0.49
C TRP A 72 19.20 0.49 -1.18
N LYS A 73 19.65 1.71 -1.47
CA LYS A 73 18.85 2.69 -2.24
C LYS A 73 18.37 2.11 -3.57
N GLU A 74 19.24 1.45 -4.31
CA GLU A 74 18.89 0.81 -5.59
C GLU A 74 17.91 -0.34 -5.40
N LYS A 75 18.09 -1.16 -4.35
CA LYS A 75 17.16 -2.25 -4.02
C LYS A 75 15.77 -1.73 -3.69
N LEU A 76 15.66 -0.67 -2.89
CA LEU A 76 14.39 -0.05 -2.53
C LEU A 76 13.70 0.57 -3.75
N MET A 77 14.45 1.26 -4.61
CA MET A 77 13.93 1.86 -5.84
C MET A 77 13.35 0.84 -6.81
N ARG A 78 13.84 -0.41 -6.84
CA ARG A 78 13.22 -1.49 -7.64
C ARG A 78 11.78 -1.78 -7.24
N TYR A 79 11.40 -1.45 -6.02
CA TYR A 79 10.04 -1.60 -5.50
C TYR A 79 9.33 -0.26 -5.35
N SER A 80 9.88 0.82 -5.93
CA SER A 80 9.38 2.19 -5.76
C SER A 80 9.27 2.63 -4.29
N VAL A 81 10.12 2.08 -3.43
CA VAL A 81 10.24 2.48 -2.03
C VAL A 81 11.36 3.51 -1.90
N VAL A 82 11.06 4.66 -1.29
CA VAL A 82 12.04 5.74 -1.09
C VAL A 82 12.75 5.66 0.26
N GLY A 83 12.15 4.98 1.23
CA GLY A 83 12.67 4.81 2.58
C GLY A 83 11.57 4.44 3.58
N PHE A 84 11.96 4.32 4.84
CA PHE A 84 11.07 4.06 5.95
C PHE A 84 11.01 5.28 6.87
N LYS A 85 9.87 5.50 7.51
CA LYS A 85 9.68 6.58 8.48
C LYS A 85 8.98 6.04 9.70
N GLU A 86 9.21 6.68 10.84
CA GLU A 86 8.40 6.43 12.03
C GLU A 86 6.96 6.86 11.78
N ILE A 87 6.05 6.01 12.26
CA ILE A 87 4.62 6.19 12.19
C ILE A 87 4.05 6.12 13.61
N THR A 88 3.00 6.89 13.83
CA THR A 88 2.23 6.90 15.07
C THR A 88 0.85 6.28 14.78
N PRO A 89 0.22 5.55 15.73
CA PRO A 89 -1.04 4.84 15.45
C PRO A 89 -2.19 5.73 14.94
N ASP A 90 -2.17 7.00 15.34
CA ASP A 90 -3.09 8.07 14.93
C ASP A 90 -3.19 8.26 13.41
N ILE A 91 -2.16 7.90 12.64
CA ILE A 91 -2.25 8.00 11.17
C ILE A 91 -3.26 7.03 10.55
N PHE A 92 -3.71 6.01 11.28
CA PHE A 92 -4.68 5.01 10.82
C PHE A 92 -6.09 5.29 11.34
N GLN A 93 -6.32 6.43 12.00
CA GLN A 93 -7.62 6.74 12.60
C GLN A 93 -8.74 6.81 11.57
N GLU A 94 -8.50 7.46 10.42
CA GLU A 94 -9.47 7.52 9.32
C GLU A 94 -9.84 6.12 8.77
N GLU A 95 -8.88 5.17 8.75
CA GLU A 95 -9.15 3.81 8.30
C GLU A 95 -10.02 3.02 9.27
N GLU A 96 -9.82 3.21 10.59
CA GLU A 96 -10.69 2.60 11.59
C GLU A 96 -12.11 3.20 11.53
N GLU A 97 -12.26 4.51 11.30
CA GLU A 97 -13.57 5.14 11.11
C GLU A 97 -14.31 4.59 9.87
N ILE A 98 -13.60 4.45 8.75
CA ILE A 98 -14.16 3.85 7.52
C ILE A 98 -14.56 2.39 7.78
N LYS A 99 -13.72 1.63 8.48
CA LYS A 99 -13.99 0.22 8.79
C LYS A 99 -15.19 0.05 9.70
N GLU A 100 -15.34 0.88 10.73
CA GLU A 100 -16.53 0.91 11.60
C GLU A 100 -17.79 1.24 10.79
N TYR A 101 -17.72 2.25 9.91
CA TYR A 101 -18.82 2.62 9.04
C TYR A 101 -19.24 1.48 8.11
N VAL A 102 -18.27 0.84 7.44
CA VAL A 102 -18.53 -0.25 6.48
C VAL A 102 -18.99 -1.54 7.17
N GLN A 103 -18.56 -1.83 8.40
CA GLN A 103 -19.03 -2.99 9.16
C GLN A 103 -20.55 -2.95 9.41
N GLY A 104 -21.12 -1.74 9.50
CA GLY A 104 -22.57 -1.54 9.62
C GLY A 104 -23.33 -1.66 8.30
N MET A 105 -22.65 -1.69 7.16
CA MET A 105 -23.28 -1.73 5.84
C MET A 105 -23.56 -3.17 5.41
N GLY A 106 -24.84 -3.51 5.23
CA GLY A 106 -25.23 -4.77 4.61
C GLY A 106 -24.89 -4.79 3.12
N LEU A 107 -24.47 -5.94 2.58
CA LEU A 107 -24.17 -6.15 1.15
C LEU A 107 -25.33 -5.85 0.17
N ARG A 108 -26.54 -5.54 0.67
CA ARG A 108 -27.75 -5.35 -0.14
C ARG A 108 -28.01 -3.90 -0.55
N ASP A 109 -27.41 -2.92 0.12
CA ASP A 109 -27.87 -1.53 0.00
C ASP A 109 -27.11 -0.70 -1.05
N HIS A 110 -25.99 -1.22 -1.60
CA HIS A 110 -25.11 -0.47 -2.49
C HIS A 110 -24.49 -1.33 -3.60
N VAL A 111 -25.32 -1.96 -4.43
CA VAL A 111 -24.90 -2.38 -5.77
C VAL A 111 -25.19 -1.22 -6.71
N TYR A 112 -24.16 -0.44 -7.05
CA TYR A 112 -24.25 0.54 -8.13
C TYR A 112 -23.94 -0.17 -9.45
N TYR A 113 -24.92 -0.18 -10.36
CA TYR A 113 -24.78 -0.61 -11.75
C TYR A 113 -24.15 0.49 -12.60
#